data_AF-A0A6J5ZV27-F1
#
_entry.id   AF-A0A6J5ZV27-F1
#
_cell.length_a   1.000
_cell.length_b   1.000
_cell.length_c   1.000
_cell.angle_alpha   90.00
_cell.angle_beta   90.00
_cell.angle_gamma   90.00
#
_symmetry.space_group_name_H-M   'P 1'
#
loop_
_entity.id
_entity.type
_entity.pdbx_description
1 polymer ?
#
loop_
_entity_poly.entity_id
_entity_poly.type
_entity_poly.pdbx_seq_one_letter_code
_entity_poly.pdbx_strand_id
1 'polypeptide(L)'
;MTVQYVGVLFANGKEFDSSWKAGKAFTFDLGSGGVIAGWDQGVEGMKVGGRRRLIIPADLAYGEAGSPPAIPANAALVFDVDLVSVKAG
;
A
#
# COMPACT_ATOMS: atom_id res chain seq x y z
N MET A 1 -1.90 -12.38 2.41
CA MET A 1 -2.94 -11.70 1.62
C MET A 1 -2.42 -11.39 0.23
N THR A 2 -3.26 -11.47 -0.80
CA THR A 2 -2.92 -11.09 -2.18
C THR A 2 -3.81 -9.95 -2.63
N VAL A 3 -3.22 -8.86 -3.12
CA VAL A 3 -3.91 -7.63 -3.50
C VAL A 3 -3.46 -7.10 -4.86
N GLN A 4 -4.35 -6.36 -5.51
CA GLN A 4 -3.94 -5.38 -6.53
C GLN A 4 -3.97 -4.00 -5.89
N TYR A 5 -3.08 -3.11 -6.30
CA TYR A 5 -3.03 -1.76 -5.76
C TYR A 5 -2.41 -0.76 -6.73
N VAL A 6 -2.74 0.51 -6.49
CA VAL A 6 -2.02 1.67 -7.04
C VAL A 6 -1.66 2.59 -5.89
N GLY A 7 -0.39 3.02 -5.86
CA GLY A 7 0.16 3.96 -4.89
C GLY A 7 0.52 5.29 -5.55
N VAL A 8 -0.04 6.38 -5.02
CA VAL A 8 0.24 7.74 -5.50
C VAL A 8 0.67 8.66 -4.35
N LEU A 9 1.48 9.67 -4.68
CA LEU A 9 1.82 10.72 -3.73
C LEU A 9 0.57 11.55 -3.41
N PHE A 10 0.28 11.77 -2.12
CA PHE A 10 -0.87 12.58 -1.72
C PHE A 10 -0.81 14.00 -2.28
N ALA A 11 0.40 14.59 -2.35
CA ALA A 11 0.59 16.00 -2.71
C ALA A 11 0.23 16.34 -4.17
N ASN A 12 0.38 15.39 -5.10
CA ASN A 12 0.22 15.68 -6.53
C ASN A 12 -0.44 14.54 -7.33
N GLY A 13 -0.83 13.44 -6.69
CA GLY A 13 -1.44 12.29 -7.36
C GLY A 13 -0.49 11.53 -8.29
N LYS A 14 0.82 11.81 -8.26
CA LYS A 14 1.80 11.10 -9.09
C LYS A 14 1.90 9.66 -8.60
N GLU A 15 1.59 8.73 -9.49
CA GLU A 15 1.79 7.30 -9.24
C GLU A 15 3.29 7.01 -9.10
N PHE A 16 3.66 6.36 -7.99
CA PHE A 16 5.01 5.88 -7.75
C PHE A 16 5.11 4.36 -7.89
N ASP A 17 4.03 3.62 -7.65
CA ASP A 17 4.01 2.16 -7.76
C ASP A 17 2.60 1.63 -8.07
N SER A 18 2.54 0.49 -8.76
CA SER A 18 1.29 -0.27 -8.92
C SER A 18 1.57 -1.73 -9.28
N SER A 19 0.73 -2.62 -8.76
CA SER A 19 0.80 -4.05 -9.07
C SER A 19 0.51 -4.35 -10.55
N TRP A 20 -0.29 -3.50 -11.22
CA TRP A 20 -0.53 -3.59 -12.65
C TRP A 20 0.72 -3.29 -13.49
N LYS A 21 1.55 -2.31 -13.09
CA LYS A 21 2.86 -2.07 -13.72
C LYS A 21 3.81 -3.26 -13.54
N ALA A 22 3.75 -3.93 -12.39
CA ALA A 22 4.50 -5.15 -12.12
C ALA A 22 3.97 -6.39 -12.86
N GLY A 23 2.79 -6.31 -13.49
CA GLY A 23 2.14 -7.41 -14.20
C GLY A 23 1.65 -8.55 -13.31
N LYS A 24 1.69 -8.39 -11.99
CA LYS A 24 1.28 -9.43 -11.01
C LYS A 24 0.74 -8.81 -9.73
N ALA A 25 -0.24 -9.48 -9.12
CA ALA A 25 -0.74 -9.12 -7.80
C ALA A 25 0.38 -9.22 -6.75
N PHE A 26 0.30 -8.37 -5.73
CA PHE A 26 1.26 -8.34 -4.64
C PHE A 26 0.78 -9.23 -3.49
N THR A 27 1.68 -10.04 -2.93
CA THR A 27 1.37 -10.94 -1.81
C THR A 27 2.26 -10.63 -0.63
N PHE A 28 1.66 -10.45 0.54
CA PHE A 28 2.34 -10.16 1.80
C PHE A 28 1.60 -10.81 2.97
N ASP A 29 2.27 -11.05 4.10
CA ASP A 29 1.66 -11.57 5.31
C ASP A 29 1.26 -10.43 6.24
N LEU A 30 -0.03 -10.37 6.62
CA LEU A 30 -0.58 -9.29 7.42
C LEU A 30 0.01 -9.30 8.84
N GLY A 31 0.48 -8.14 9.32
CA GLY A 31 1.00 -7.98 10.67
C GLY A 31 2.39 -8.58 10.88
N SER A 32 3.09 -8.94 9.79
CA SER A 32 4.47 -9.41 9.84
C SER A 32 5.51 -8.29 9.76
N GLY A 33 5.09 -7.04 9.53
CA GLY A 33 5.99 -5.92 9.27
C GLY A 33 6.67 -5.98 7.88
N GLY A 34 6.19 -6.84 6.98
CA GLY A 34 6.68 -6.94 5.59
C GLY A 34 6.22 -5.81 4.66
N VAL A 35 5.35 -4.93 5.15
CA VAL A 35 4.84 -3.74 4.47
C VAL A 35 4.89 -2.54 5.40
N ILE A 36 4.68 -1.33 4.88
CA ILE A 36 4.59 -0.13 5.72
C ILE A 36 3.45 -0.26 6.75
N ALA A 37 3.63 0.32 7.94
CA ALA A 37 2.70 0.16 9.05
C ALA A 37 1.26 0.57 8.71
N GLY A 38 1.08 1.59 7.88
CA GLY A 38 -0.24 2.03 7.42
C GLY A 38 -0.97 0.99 6.55
N TRP A 39 -0.26 0.08 5.90
CA TRP A 39 -0.87 -1.06 5.21
C TRP A 39 -1.32 -2.12 6.19
N ASP A 40 -0.46 -2.52 7.13
CA ASP A 40 -0.80 -3.52 8.14
C ASP A 40 -2.06 -3.13 8.93
N GLN A 41 -2.18 -1.86 9.32
CA GLN A 41 -3.37 -1.33 9.98
C GLN A 41 -4.54 -1.13 8.99
N GLY A 42 -4.24 -0.61 7.80
CA GLY A 42 -5.25 -0.14 6.86
C GLY A 42 -6.03 -1.25 6.17
N VAL A 43 -5.46 -2.44 5.99
CA VAL A 43 -6.11 -3.57 5.30
C VAL A 43 -6.79 -4.56 6.25
N GLU A 44 -6.66 -4.35 7.56
CA GLU A 44 -7.32 -5.17 8.57
C GLU A 44 -8.85 -5.20 8.35
N GLY A 45 -9.44 -6.39 8.44
CA GLY A 45 -10.87 -6.59 8.26
C GLY A 45 -11.40 -6.41 6.83
N MET A 46 -10.54 -6.23 5.82
CA MET A 46 -10.96 -6.27 4.42
C MET A 46 -11.55 -7.64 4.05
N LYS A 47 -12.52 -7.65 3.13
CA LYS A 47 -13.14 -8.86 2.58
C LYS A 47 -12.68 -9.07 1.14
N VAL A 48 -12.50 -10.32 0.74
CA VAL A 48 -12.14 -10.70 -0.63
C VAL A 48 -13.12 -10.09 -1.62
N GLY A 49 -12.60 -9.48 -2.70
CA GLY A 49 -13.36 -8.72 -3.69
C GLY A 49 -13.63 -7.26 -3.32
N GLY A 50 -13.28 -6.82 -2.10
CA GLY A 50 -13.45 -5.45 -1.65
C GLY A 50 -12.31 -4.52 -2.08
N ARG A 51 -12.66 -3.26 -2.35
CA ARG A 51 -11.72 -2.15 -2.55
C ARG A 51 -11.67 -1.27 -1.30
N ARG A 52 -10.48 -0.78 -0.93
CA ARG A 52 -10.29 0.22 0.13
C ARG A 52 -9.28 1.26 -0.31
N ARG A 53 -9.57 2.53 0.02
CA ARG A 53 -8.61 3.63 -0.09
C ARG A 53 -7.92 3.85 1.25
N LEU A 54 -6.60 3.84 1.26
CA LEU A 54 -5.76 4.16 2.40
C LEU A 54 -5.10 5.51 2.17
N ILE A 55 -5.23 6.43 3.13
CA ILE A 55 -4.47 7.68 3.18
C ILE A 55 -3.49 7.52 4.33
N ILE A 56 -2.21 7.42 4.01
CA ILE A 56 -1.18 7.01 4.96
C ILE A 56 -0.25 8.20 5.21
N PRO A 57 -0.22 8.76 6.43
CA PRO A 57 0.73 9.80 6.78
C PRO A 57 2.17 9.26 6.76
N ALA A 58 3.15 10.17 6.65
CA ALA A 58 4.52 9.78 6.35
C ALA A 58 5.15 8.88 7.43
N ASP A 59 4.81 9.10 8.70
CA ASP A 59 5.24 8.31 9.87
C ASP A 59 4.78 6.85 9.83
N LEU A 60 3.66 6.56 9.15
CA LEU A 60 3.16 5.21 8.89
C LEU A 60 3.56 4.67 7.50
N ALA A 61 4.37 5.43 6.75
CA ALA A 61 4.89 5.09 5.43
C ALA A 61 6.42 5.01 5.43
N TYR A 62 7.10 5.93 4.74
CA TYR A 62 8.57 5.95 4.57
C TYR A 62 9.27 7.03 5.41
N GLY A 63 8.55 7.75 6.25
CA GLY A 63 9.07 8.73 7.20
C GLY A 63 9.93 9.82 6.56
N GLU A 64 10.89 10.32 7.35
CA GLU A 64 11.85 11.35 6.94
C GLU A 64 12.81 10.86 5.84
N ALA A 65 13.01 9.55 5.70
CA ALA A 65 13.89 8.99 4.69
C ALA A 65 13.27 8.99 3.28
N GLY A 66 11.95 8.79 3.19
CA GLY A 66 11.29 8.55 1.91
C GLY A 66 11.76 7.25 1.25
N SER A 67 11.56 7.15 -0.07
CA SER A 67 12.10 6.09 -0.93
C SER A 67 12.52 6.67 -2.28
N PRO A 68 13.74 7.24 -2.35
CA PRO A 68 14.23 7.89 -3.57
C PRO A 68 14.35 6.89 -4.74
N PRO A 69 14.09 7.33 -5.99
CA PRO A 69 13.72 8.68 -6.40
C PRO A 69 12.20 8.95 -6.40
N ALA A 70 11.38 7.96 -6.07
CA ALA A 70 9.94 8.00 -6.31
C ALA A 70 9.14 8.65 -5.18
N ILE A 71 9.57 8.43 -3.93
CA ILE A 71 8.88 8.90 -2.72
C ILE A 71 9.81 9.88 -1.98
N PRO A 72 9.46 11.18 -1.92
CA PRO A 72 10.21 12.16 -1.14
C PRO A 72 10.18 11.88 0.37
N ALA A 73 11.11 12.51 1.09
CA ALA A 73 11.05 12.61 2.56
C ALA A 73 9.70 13.19 3.02
N ASN A 74 9.17 12.66 4.13
CA ASN A 74 7.94 13.12 4.76
C ASN A 74 6.69 13.10 3.85
N ALA A 75 6.68 12.24 2.83
CA ALA A 75 5.57 12.15 1.90
C ALA A 75 4.41 11.32 2.48
N ALA A 76 3.22 11.91 2.54
CA ALA A 76 1.97 11.17 2.70
C ALA A 76 1.59 10.47 1.39
N LEU A 77 1.02 9.28 1.49
CA LEU A 77 0.70 8.41 0.37
C LEU A 77 -0.79 8.08 0.32
N VAL A 78 -1.30 7.84 -0.89
CA VAL A 78 -2.64 7.29 -1.10
C VAL A 78 -2.51 5.96 -1.83
N PHE A 79 -3.17 4.95 -1.30
CA PHE A 79 -3.29 3.65 -1.95
C PHE A 79 -4.74 3.30 -2.20
N ASP A 80 -5.08 2.91 -3.42
CA ASP A 80 -6.31 2.16 -3.69
C ASP A 80 -5.94 0.67 -3.75
N VAL A 81 -6.52 -0.13 -2.87
CA VAL A 81 -6.18 -1.55 -2.67
C VAL A 81 -7.41 -2.41 -2.93
N ASP A 82 -7.27 -3.38 -3.82
CA ASP A 82 -8.26 -4.42 -4.12
C ASP A 82 -7.81 -5.75 -3.52
N LEU A 83 -8.60 -6.32 -2.61
CA LEU A 83 -8.28 -7.62 -2.02
C LEU A 83 -8.68 -8.75 -2.97
N VAL A 84 -7.68 -9.43 -3.56
CA VAL A 84 -7.88 -10.52 -4.52
C VAL A 84 -8.13 -11.83 -3.81
N SER A 85 -7.33 -12.16 -2.79
CA SER A 85 -7.51 -13.37 -2.00
C SER A 85 -6.82 -13.28 -0.64
N VAL A 86 -7.28 -14.12 0.27
CA VAL A 86 -6.62 -14.38 1.55
C VAL A 86 -6.27 -15.86 1.54
N LYS A 87 -5.00 -16.22 1.75
CA LYS A 87 -4.67 -17.60 2.07
C LYS A 87 -5.26 -17.89 3.45
N ALA A 88 -6.17 -18.85 3.53
CA ALA A 88 -6.49 -19.44 4.82
C ALA A 88 -5.21 -20.05 5.38
N GLY A 89 -4.92 -19.73 6.66
CA GLY A 89 -3.93 -20.47 7.44
C GLY A 89 -4.38 -21.90 7.66
#